data_AF-A0A2I0JX56-F1
#
_entry.id   AF-A0A2I0JX56-F1
#
_cell.length_a   1.000
_cell.length_b   1.000
_cell.length_c   1.000
_cell.angle_alpha   90.00
_cell.angle_beta   90.00
_cell.angle_gamma   90.00
#
_symmetry.space_group_name_H-M   'P 1'
#
loop_
_entity.id
_entity.type
_entity.pdbx_description
1 polymer ?
#
loop_
_entity_poly.entity_id
_entity_poly.type
_entity_poly.pdbx_seq_one_letter_code
_entity_poly.pdbx_strand_id
1 'polypeptide(L)'
;KPGGIIALLDEACMFPRSTHETFAEKLYQTFKDHKRFSKPKLSRTDFTICHYAGDVTYQTEFFLDKNKDYVVPEHQALLSDSRCSFIKDLFPPLPEESSKTSKFSSIGSRFKQQLQALLETLSATEPHYVRCVKPNNLLKPSSFENSNVLQQLRCG
;
A
#
# COMPACT_ATOMS: atom_id res chain seq x y z
N LYS A 1 -11.61 -12.45 -4.17
CA LYS A 1 -12.15 -12.55 -2.79
C LYS A 1 -12.73 -11.20 -2.40
N PRO A 2 -14.02 -11.08 -2.07
CA PRO A 2 -14.57 -9.82 -1.58
C PRO A 2 -14.02 -9.53 -0.17
N GLY A 3 -13.73 -8.26 0.13
CA GLY A 3 -13.54 -7.77 1.50
C GLY A 3 -12.12 -7.78 2.10
N GLY A 4 -11.10 -7.32 1.36
CA GLY A 4 -9.79 -6.97 1.96
C GLY A 4 -9.72 -5.47 2.30
N ILE A 5 -8.80 -5.06 3.18
CA ILE A 5 -8.63 -3.63 3.56
C ILE A 5 -8.42 -2.73 2.34
N ILE A 6 -7.56 -3.13 1.39
CA ILE A 6 -7.32 -2.37 0.15
C ILE A 6 -8.61 -2.26 -0.69
N ALA A 7 -9.41 -3.32 -0.78
CA ALA A 7 -10.66 -3.28 -1.54
C ALA A 7 -11.70 -2.36 -0.88
N LEU A 8 -11.78 -2.35 0.45
CA LEU A 8 -12.64 -1.43 1.20
C LEU A 8 -12.15 0.02 1.09
N LEU A 9 -10.83 0.23 1.02
CA LEU A 9 -10.25 1.55 0.79
C LEU A 9 -10.60 2.05 -0.60
N ASP A 10 -10.50 1.21 -1.62
CA ASP A 10 -10.86 1.54 -3.00
C ASP A 10 -12.34 1.89 -3.11
N GLU A 11 -13.19 1.10 -2.46
CA GLU A 11 -14.62 1.38 -2.37
C GLU A 11 -14.89 2.73 -1.68
N ALA A 12 -14.25 3.00 -0.53
CA ALA A 12 -14.37 4.28 0.16
C ALA A 12 -13.87 5.46 -0.70
N CYS A 13 -12.87 5.25 -1.55
CA CYS A 13 -12.39 6.29 -2.46
C CYS A 13 -13.42 6.68 -3.54
N MET A 14 -14.32 5.75 -3.91
CA MET A 14 -15.35 5.97 -4.92
C MET A 14 -16.58 6.73 -4.40
N PHE A 15 -16.77 6.80 -3.09
CA PHE A 15 -17.90 7.48 -2.48
C PHE A 15 -17.55 8.92 -2.12
N PRO A 16 -18.24 9.95 -2.67
CA PRO A 16 -17.87 11.36 -2.48
C PRO A 16 -17.88 11.86 -1.03
N ARG A 17 -18.68 11.21 -0.16
CA ARG A 17 -18.83 11.60 1.26
C ARG A 17 -18.01 10.73 2.21
N SER A 18 -17.26 9.77 1.70
CA SER A 18 -16.42 8.93 2.55
C SER A 18 -15.22 9.71 3.05
N THR A 19 -15.03 9.63 4.36
CA THR A 19 -13.89 10.19 5.08
C THR A 19 -13.06 9.05 5.70
N HIS A 20 -11.87 9.38 6.20
CA HIS A 20 -11.02 8.40 6.88
C HIS A 20 -11.68 7.82 8.14
N GLU A 21 -12.51 8.60 8.85
CA GLU A 21 -13.29 8.12 10.00
C GLU A 21 -14.33 7.09 9.56
N THR A 22 -15.12 7.39 8.53
CA THR A 22 -16.12 6.44 8.02
C THR A 22 -15.47 5.16 7.49
N PHE A 23 -14.26 5.28 6.92
CA PHE A 23 -13.47 4.13 6.50
C PHE A 23 -13.02 3.29 7.70
N ALA A 24 -12.49 3.91 8.76
CA ALA A 24 -12.10 3.22 9.99
C ALA A 24 -13.28 2.47 10.63
N GLU A 25 -14.45 3.12 10.72
CA GLU A 25 -15.69 2.49 11.21
C GLU A 25 -16.07 1.27 10.38
N LYS A 26 -15.99 1.37 9.05
CA LYS A 26 -16.25 0.25 8.14
C LYS A 26 -15.28 -0.91 8.38
N LEU A 27 -13.99 -0.62 8.62
CA LEU A 27 -13.01 -1.65 8.97
C LEU A 27 -13.38 -2.35 10.28
N TYR A 28 -13.75 -1.60 11.32
CA TYR A 28 -14.14 -2.18 12.60
C TYR A 28 -15.38 -3.07 12.49
N GLN A 29 -16.37 -2.68 11.67
CA GLN A 29 -17.57 -3.48 11.45
C GLN A 29 -17.26 -4.74 10.65
N THR A 30 -16.40 -4.64 9.63
CA THR A 30 -16.10 -5.75 8.72
C THR A 30 -15.17 -6.79 9.35
N PHE A 31 -14.18 -6.37 10.15
CA PHE A 31 -13.11 -7.23 10.67
C PHE A 31 -13.15 -7.42 12.18
N LYS A 32 -14.27 -7.12 12.85
CA LYS A 32 -14.43 -7.20 14.31
C LYS A 32 -13.91 -8.50 14.92
N ASP A 33 -14.22 -9.63 14.28
CA ASP A 33 -13.92 -10.98 14.77
C ASP A 33 -12.65 -11.58 14.12
N HIS A 34 -11.96 -10.81 13.28
CA HIS A 34 -10.78 -11.30 12.57
C HIS A 34 -9.54 -11.28 13.47
N LYS A 35 -8.94 -12.45 13.72
CA LYS A 35 -7.79 -12.62 14.64
C LYS A 35 -6.57 -11.73 14.36
N ARG A 36 -6.46 -11.17 13.14
CA ARG A 36 -5.35 -10.32 12.70
C ARG A 36 -5.69 -8.83 12.66
N PHE A 37 -6.86 -8.44 13.14
CA PHE A 37 -7.33 -7.07 13.12
C PHE A 37 -7.81 -6.69 14.53
N SER A 38 -7.45 -5.48 14.99
CA SER A 38 -7.95 -4.96 16.26
C SER A 38 -8.14 -3.44 16.21
N LYS A 39 -9.04 -2.96 17.07
CA LYS A 39 -9.30 -1.53 17.26
C LYS A 39 -8.44 -1.01 18.44
N PRO A 40 -7.55 -0.02 18.23
CA PRO A 40 -6.82 0.65 19.30
C PRO A 40 -7.77 1.24 20.36
N LYS A 41 -7.37 1.20 21.64
CA LYS A 41 -8.21 1.70 22.74
C LYS A 41 -8.31 3.22 22.80
N LEU A 42 -7.23 3.91 22.44
CA LEU A 42 -7.10 5.37 22.60
C LEU A 42 -7.46 6.16 21.34
N SER A 43 -7.45 5.51 20.17
CA SER A 43 -7.77 6.15 18.90
C SER A 43 -9.13 5.70 18.39
N ARG A 44 -9.88 6.63 17.83
CA ARG A 44 -11.20 6.36 17.23
C ARG A 44 -11.11 6.04 15.74
N THR A 45 -9.99 6.38 15.11
CA THR A 45 -9.81 6.36 13.65
C THR A 45 -8.69 5.40 13.22
N ASP A 46 -7.78 5.01 14.11
CA ASP A 46 -6.67 4.11 13.76
C ASP A 46 -7.09 2.64 13.80
N PHE A 47 -6.36 1.77 13.11
CA PHE A 47 -6.57 0.32 13.22
C PHE A 47 -5.24 -0.41 13.38
N THR A 48 -5.26 -1.57 14.03
CA THR A 48 -4.06 -2.38 14.24
C THR A 48 -4.18 -3.68 13.46
N ILE A 49 -3.09 -4.04 12.79
CA ILE A 49 -2.93 -5.34 12.12
C ILE A 49 -1.88 -6.15 12.87
N CYS A 50 -2.24 -7.38 13.24
CA CYS A 50 -1.31 -8.31 13.88
C CYS A 50 -0.47 -9.02 12.82
N HIS A 51 0.57 -8.35 12.32
CA HIS A 51 1.49 -8.93 11.33
C HIS A 51 2.29 -10.10 11.92
N TYR A 52 2.97 -10.85 11.05
CA TYR A 52 3.86 -11.93 11.48
C TYR A 52 5.02 -11.40 12.36
N ALA A 53 5.44 -10.15 12.14
CA ALA A 53 6.51 -9.46 12.87
C ALA A 53 6.04 -8.67 14.10
N GLY A 54 4.75 -8.78 14.46
CA GLY A 54 4.13 -8.05 15.57
C GLY A 54 2.99 -7.12 15.15
N ASP A 55 2.44 -6.42 16.13
CA ASP A 55 1.29 -5.54 15.95
C ASP A 55 1.74 -4.17 15.41
N VAL A 56 1.09 -3.72 14.33
CA VAL A 56 1.33 -2.41 13.73
C VAL A 56 0.03 -1.64 13.70
N THR A 57 0.03 -0.46 14.31
CA THR A 57 -1.10 0.47 14.30
C THR A 57 -0.92 1.47 13.17
N TYR A 58 -1.94 1.55 12.31
CA TYR A 58 -2.00 2.44 11.17
C TYR A 58 -2.94 3.60 11.45
N GLN A 59 -2.45 4.81 11.19
CA GLN A 59 -3.26 6.01 11.22
C GLN A 59 -4.00 6.15 9.90
N THR A 60 -5.32 6.28 9.93
CA THR A 60 -6.14 6.34 8.72
C THR A 60 -6.17 7.73 8.07
N GLU A 61 -5.65 8.74 8.76
CA GLU A 61 -5.56 10.10 8.23
C GLU A 61 -4.88 10.12 6.85
N PHE A 62 -5.51 10.80 5.89
CA PHE A 62 -5.09 10.87 4.49
C PHE A 62 -5.03 9.55 3.71
N PHE A 63 -5.53 8.42 4.23
CA PHE A 63 -5.53 7.15 3.49
C PHE A 63 -6.27 7.26 2.15
N LEU A 64 -7.44 7.90 2.15
CA LEU A 64 -8.26 8.05 0.94
C LEU A 64 -7.55 8.93 -0.08
N ASP A 65 -7.02 10.08 0.36
CA ASP A 65 -6.30 11.03 -0.51
C ASP A 65 -5.07 10.37 -1.13
N LYS A 66 -4.27 9.69 -0.31
CA LYS A 66 -3.07 8.96 -0.75
C LYS A 66 -3.39 7.77 -1.66
N ASN A 67 -4.59 7.21 -1.63
CA ASN A 67 -4.95 6.06 -2.47
C ASN A 67 -5.61 6.48 -3.79
N LYS A 68 -6.24 7.67 -3.81
CA LYS A 68 -6.91 8.23 -4.99
C LYS A 68 -5.96 8.70 -6.07
N ASP A 69 -4.67 8.93 -5.77
CA ASP A 69 -3.67 9.55 -6.67
C ASP A 69 -3.80 9.06 -8.13
N TYR A 70 -4.57 9.81 -8.92
CA TYR A 70 -4.93 9.46 -10.27
C TYR A 70 -4.20 10.40 -11.21
N VAL A 71 -3.59 9.82 -12.23
CA VAL A 71 -3.08 10.59 -13.35
C VAL A 71 -4.30 11.05 -14.14
N VAL A 72 -4.51 12.37 -14.17
CA VAL A 72 -5.55 13.01 -14.97
C VAL A 72 -5.26 12.72 -16.45
N PRO A 73 -6.16 12.05 -17.19
CA PRO A 73 -5.93 11.69 -18.59
C PRO A 73 -5.55 12.90 -19.47
N GLU A 74 -6.13 14.06 -19.20
CA GLU A 74 -5.86 15.32 -19.87
C GLU A 74 -4.42 15.80 -19.63
N HIS A 75 -3.89 15.64 -18.41
CA HIS A 75 -2.50 15.97 -18.12
C HIS A 75 -1.55 15.00 -18.83
N GLN A 76 -1.88 13.72 -18.88
CA GLN A 76 -1.08 12.74 -19.62
C GLN A 76 -1.09 13.02 -21.12
N ALA A 77 -2.25 13.32 -21.70
CA ALA A 77 -2.37 13.69 -23.10
C ALA A 77 -1.51 14.92 -23.43
N LEU A 78 -1.60 15.97 -22.60
CA LEU A 78 -0.79 17.18 -22.73
C LEU A 78 0.71 16.89 -22.70
N LEU A 79 1.18 16.07 -21.76
CA LEU A 79 2.59 15.73 -21.62
C LEU A 79 3.09 14.84 -22.76
N SER A 80 2.24 13.94 -23.25
CA SER A 80 2.54 13.08 -24.40
C SER A 80 2.62 13.83 -25.73
N ASP A 81 1.98 14.99 -25.84
CA ASP A 81 2.05 15.90 -26.99
C ASP A 81 3.15 16.97 -26.85
N SER A 82 3.98 16.88 -25.82
CA SER A 82 5.09 17.82 -25.62
C SER A 82 6.04 17.82 -26.81
N ARG A 83 6.46 19.03 -27.21
CA ARG A 83 7.49 19.23 -28.25
C ARG A 83 8.89 18.84 -27.78
N CYS A 84 9.10 18.71 -26.46
CA CYS A 84 10.36 18.24 -25.91
C CYS A 84 10.36 16.70 -25.93
N SER A 85 11.26 16.11 -26.70
CA SER A 85 11.38 14.64 -26.82
C SER A 85 11.53 13.96 -25.46
N PHE A 86 12.38 14.51 -24.59
CA PHE A 86 12.59 13.99 -23.24
C PHE A 86 11.29 13.91 -22.42
N ILE A 87 10.44 14.95 -22.49
CA ILE A 87 9.16 14.96 -21.76
C ILE A 87 8.19 13.97 -22.39
N LYS A 88 8.07 13.95 -23.72
CA LYS A 88 7.22 13.01 -24.44
C LYS A 88 7.56 11.55 -24.12
N ASP A 89 8.85 11.23 -24.03
CA ASP A 89 9.34 9.87 -23.74
C ASP A 89 9.04 9.44 -22.29
N LEU A 90 8.93 10.37 -21.34
CA LEU A 90 8.54 10.08 -19.95
C LEU A 90 7.04 9.76 -19.81
N PHE A 91 6.20 10.23 -20.74
CA PHE A 91 4.74 10.10 -20.67
C PHE A 91 4.18 9.46 -21.95
N PRO A 92 4.45 8.17 -22.21
CA PRO A 92 3.92 7.48 -23.37
C PRO A 92 2.38 7.44 -23.35
N PRO A 93 1.73 7.37 -24.52
CA PRO A 93 0.28 7.26 -24.61
C PRO A 93 -0.23 5.99 -23.92
N LEU A 94 -1.40 6.10 -23.29
CA LEU A 94 -2.06 4.94 -22.67
C LEU A 94 -2.53 3.95 -23.75
N PRO A 95 -2.52 2.63 -23.48
CA PRO A 95 -3.11 1.64 -24.37
C PRO A 95 -4.62 1.88 -24.57
N GLU A 96 -5.09 1.82 -25.83
CA GLU A 96 -6.48 2.17 -26.21
C GLU A 96 -7.57 1.35 -25.51
N GLU A 97 -7.25 0.17 -24.96
CA GLU A 97 -8.22 -0.68 -24.25
C GLU A 97 -8.68 -0.13 -22.89
N SER A 98 -8.00 0.88 -22.36
CA SER A 98 -8.39 1.55 -21.11
C SER A 98 -9.68 2.39 -21.22
N SER A 99 -10.17 2.62 -22.44
CA SER A 99 -11.31 3.50 -22.73
C SER A 99 -12.70 2.91 -22.45
N LYS A 100 -12.84 1.57 -22.32
CA LYS A 100 -14.18 0.92 -22.24
C LYS A 100 -14.63 0.51 -20.85
N THR A 101 -13.77 0.58 -19.83
CA THR A 101 -14.20 0.46 -18.44
C THR A 101 -13.44 1.45 -17.58
N SER A 102 -14.07 2.57 -17.21
CA SER A 102 -13.51 3.55 -16.27
C SER A 102 -13.50 3.02 -14.82
N LYS A 103 -13.03 1.78 -14.64
CA LYS A 103 -12.86 1.19 -13.32
C LYS A 103 -11.78 2.00 -12.62
N PHE A 104 -12.18 2.66 -11.54
CA PHE A 104 -11.26 3.33 -10.63
C PHE A 104 -10.06 2.43 -10.33
N SER A 105 -8.88 2.97 -10.62
CA SER A 105 -7.61 2.29 -10.45
C SER A 105 -6.82 3.08 -9.42
N SER A 106 -6.89 2.64 -8.17
CA SER A 106 -6.14 3.22 -7.06
C SER A 106 -4.67 2.80 -7.08
N ILE A 107 -3.86 3.52 -6.31
CA ILE A 107 -2.48 3.09 -6.01
C ILE A 107 -2.49 1.68 -5.40
N GLY A 108 -3.36 1.42 -4.42
CA GLY A 108 -3.42 0.13 -3.75
C GLY A 108 -3.72 -1.04 -4.70
N SER A 109 -4.65 -0.85 -5.64
CA SER A 109 -4.97 -1.85 -6.66
C SER A 109 -3.81 -2.09 -7.63
N ARG A 110 -3.16 -1.02 -8.12
CA ARG A 110 -1.98 -1.14 -9.01
C ARG A 110 -0.81 -1.83 -8.31
N PHE A 111 -0.50 -1.40 -7.09
CA PHE A 111 0.54 -2.01 -6.25
C PHE A 111 0.29 -3.51 -6.07
N LYS A 112 -0.95 -3.91 -5.76
CA LYS A 112 -1.31 -5.31 -5.59
C LYS A 112 -1.10 -6.12 -6.88
N GLN A 113 -1.47 -5.57 -8.04
CA GLN A 113 -1.26 -6.23 -9.33
C GLN A 113 0.23 -6.39 -9.65
N GLN A 114 1.03 -5.34 -9.45
CA GLN A 114 2.48 -5.37 -9.66
C GLN A 114 3.16 -6.36 -8.71
N LEU A 115 2.78 -6.37 -7.44
CA LEU A 115 3.30 -7.31 -6.45
C LEU A 115 2.95 -8.76 -6.81
N GLN A 116 1.73 -9.01 -7.28
CA GLN A 116 1.31 -10.34 -7.72
C GLN A 116 2.17 -10.83 -8.91
N ALA A 117 2.36 -9.99 -9.92
CA ALA A 117 3.21 -10.32 -11.08
C ALA A 117 4.67 -10.57 -10.68
N LEU A 118 5.20 -9.78 -9.73
CA LEU A 118 6.53 -9.98 -9.18
C LEU A 118 6.63 -11.32 -8.46
N LEU A 119 5.67 -11.65 -7.59
CA LEU A 119 5.66 -12.91 -6.84
C LEU A 119 5.53 -14.13 -7.77
N GLU A 120 4.77 -14.03 -8.87
CA GLU A 120 4.69 -15.07 -9.90
C GLU A 120 6.03 -15.27 -10.62
N THR A 121 6.75 -14.19 -10.91
CA THR A 121 8.08 -14.28 -11.52
C THR A 121 9.07 -14.93 -10.56
N LEU A 122 9.06 -14.54 -9.29
CA LEU A 122 9.97 -15.08 -8.27
C LEU A 122 9.65 -16.54 -7.94
N SER A 123 8.38 -16.93 -7.89
CA SER A 123 7.97 -18.31 -7.56
C SER A 123 8.34 -19.32 -8.65
N ALA A 124 8.61 -18.86 -9.87
CA ALA A 124 9.15 -19.67 -10.95
C ALA A 124 10.67 -19.92 -10.86
N THR A 125 11.35 -19.34 -9.86
CA THR A 125 12.81 -19.45 -9.65
C THR A 125 13.13 -20.18 -8.34
N GLU A 126 14.41 -20.52 -8.14
CA GLU A 126 14.89 -21.05 -6.87
C GLU A 126 15.29 -19.91 -5.92
N PRO A 127 14.57 -19.71 -4.79
CA PRO A 127 14.79 -18.55 -3.94
C PRO A 127 16.02 -18.72 -3.04
N HIS A 128 16.82 -17.66 -2.95
CA HIS A 128 17.96 -17.55 -2.05
C HIS A 128 17.78 -16.30 -1.18
N TYR A 129 17.89 -16.45 0.15
CA TYR A 129 17.56 -15.38 1.09
C TYR A 129 18.81 -14.86 1.81
N VAL A 130 19.04 -13.55 1.71
CA VAL A 130 20.04 -12.84 2.52
C VAL A 130 19.31 -11.98 3.55
N ARG A 131 19.60 -12.22 4.85
CA ARG A 131 18.99 -11.47 5.95
C ARG A 131 19.95 -10.41 6.46
N CYS A 132 19.64 -9.14 6.19
CA CYS A 132 20.40 -8.01 6.70
C CYS A 132 19.90 -7.62 8.10
N VAL A 133 20.83 -7.40 9.04
CA VAL A 133 20.51 -7.02 10.42
C VAL A 133 21.06 -5.62 10.70
N LYS A 134 20.20 -4.71 11.19
CA LYS A 134 20.59 -3.39 11.67
C LYS A 134 21.10 -3.51 13.11
N PRO A 135 22.40 -3.29 13.39
CA PRO A 135 22.97 -3.56 14.71
C PRO A 135 22.60 -2.49 15.75
N ASN A 136 22.34 -1.25 15.34
CA ASN A 136 21.93 -0.16 16.22
C ASN A 136 21.18 0.93 15.43
N ASN A 137 20.37 1.75 16.12
CA ASN A 137 19.62 2.84 15.49
C ASN A 137 20.43 4.13 15.31
N LEU A 138 21.57 4.25 16.00
CA LEU A 138 22.46 5.41 15.95
C LEU A 138 23.35 5.46 14.69
N LEU A 139 23.27 4.45 13.82
CA LEU A 139 24.08 4.34 12.61
C LEU A 139 25.60 4.37 12.90
N LYS A 140 26.01 3.85 14.06
CA LYS A 140 27.42 3.82 14.47
C LYS A 140 28.06 2.45 14.24
N PRO A 141 29.31 2.39 13.74
CA PRO A 141 30.05 1.14 13.70
C PRO A 141 30.30 0.62 15.12
N SER A 142 30.45 -0.70 15.26
CA SER A 142 30.80 -1.38 16.52
C SER A 142 29.85 -1.14 17.71
N SER A 143 28.64 -0.63 17.45
CA SER A 143 27.57 -0.50 18.45
C SER A 143 26.50 -1.56 18.20
N PHE A 144 26.06 -2.24 19.26
CA PHE A 144 25.13 -3.37 19.17
C PHE A 144 23.98 -3.26 20.19
N GLU A 145 22.76 -3.18 19.68
CA GLU A 145 21.54 -3.11 20.47
C GLU A 145 20.87 -4.50 20.52
N ASN A 146 21.20 -5.28 21.56
CA ASN A 146 20.76 -6.67 21.72
C ASN A 146 19.26 -6.88 21.51
N SER A 147 18.42 -6.03 22.09
CA SER A 147 16.95 -6.14 22.01
C SER A 147 16.44 -5.97 20.57
N ASN A 148 16.93 -4.97 19.85
CA ASN A 148 16.54 -4.67 18.48
C ASN A 148 17.03 -5.74 17.50
N VAL A 149 18.24 -6.26 17.71
CA VAL A 149 18.76 -7.36 16.89
C VAL A 149 17.97 -8.65 17.14
N LEU A 150 17.68 -8.98 18.39
CA LEU A 150 16.88 -10.16 18.72
C LEU A 150 15.47 -10.10 18.11
N GLN A 151 14.84 -8.92 18.11
CA GLN A 151 13.54 -8.73 17.46
C GLN A 151 13.62 -8.95 15.94
N GLN A 152 14.66 -8.41 15.28
CA GLN A 152 14.88 -8.65 13.85
C GLN A 152 15.08 -10.13 13.54
N LEU A 153 15.83 -10.88 14.37
CA LEU A 153 16.04 -12.31 14.17
C LEU A 153 14.76 -13.15 14.36
N ARG A 154 13.80 -12.69 15.17
CA ARG A 154 12.49 -13.33 15.33
C ARG A 154 11.53 -13.03 14.17
N CYS A 155 11.69 -11.88 13.52
CA CYS A 155 10.80 -11.36 12.49
C CYS A 155 11.38 -11.43 11.08
N GLY A 156 12.63 -11.88 10.92
CA GLY A 156 13.34 -12.02 9.66
C GLY A 156 13.26 -13.42 9.10
#